data_AF-A0A729Q209-F1
#
_entry.id   AF-A0A729Q209-F1
#
_cell.length_a   1.000
_cell.length_b   1.000
_cell.length_c   1.000
_cell.angle_alpha   90.00
_cell.angle_beta   90.00
_cell.angle_gamma   90.00
#
_symmetry.space_group_name_H-M   'P 1'
#
loop_
_entity.id
_entity.type
_entity.pdbx_description
1 polymer ?
#
loop_
_entity_poly.entity_id
_entity_poly.type
_entity_poly.pdbx_seq_one_letter_code
_entity_poly.pdbx_strand_id
1 'polypeptide(L)'
;HHDAHGRLTEKDERQIRDGGGYVHHYHYDNQHRLVHYRREQQGITLLESRYLYDPPGRRIGKRVWKSRRTYGEITGNEYIQLSHAPEVTWYGWDGDRLT
;
A
#
# COMPACT_ATOMS: atom_id res chain seq x y z
N HIS A 1 16.82 -2.42 -0.28
CA HIS A 1 16.96 -3.86 -0.54
C HIS A 1 16.32 -4.22 -1.87
N HIS A 2 16.84 -5.26 -2.55
CA HIS A 2 16.32 -5.76 -3.82
C HIS A 2 16.15 -7.28 -3.75
N ASP A 3 15.26 -7.85 -4.57
CA ASP A 3 15.14 -9.29 -4.75
C ASP A 3 16.12 -9.86 -5.79
N ALA A 4 16.04 -11.18 -6.04
CA ALA A 4 16.89 -11.89 -7.01
C ALA A 4 16.72 -11.41 -8.46
N HIS A 5 15.64 -10.69 -8.77
CA HIS A 5 15.38 -10.08 -10.08
C HIS A 5 15.79 -8.60 -10.11
N GLY A 6 16.43 -8.09 -9.06
CA GLY A 6 16.86 -6.70 -8.95
C GLY A 6 15.73 -5.71 -8.71
N ARG A 7 14.52 -6.16 -8.32
CA ARG A 7 13.39 -5.26 -8.04
C ARG A 7 13.49 -4.73 -6.62
N LEU A 8 13.18 -3.45 -6.43
CA LEU A 8 13.23 -2.79 -5.12
C LEU A 8 12.21 -3.43 -4.18
N THR A 9 12.64 -4.06 -3.08
CA THR A 9 11.75 -4.70 -2.09
C THR A 9 11.60 -3.89 -0.83
N GLU A 10 12.62 -3.11 -0.47
CA GLU A 10 12.57 -2.21 0.68
C GLU A 10 13.40 -0.96 0.45
N LYS A 11 12.90 0.18 0.91
CA LYS A 11 13.62 1.45 0.91
C LYS A 11 13.44 2.11 2.28
N ASP A 12 14.57 2.38 2.95
CA ASP A 12 14.62 3.26 4.11
C ASP A 12 14.80 4.71 3.62
N GLU A 13 13.81 5.54 3.90
CA GLU A 13 13.81 6.97 3.60
C GLU A 13 14.06 7.76 4.87
N ARG A 14 15.28 8.27 5.02
CA ARG A 14 15.67 9.08 6.17
C ARG A 14 15.10 10.49 6.05
N GLN A 15 14.22 10.87 6.96
CA GLN A 15 13.79 12.25 7.16
C GLN A 15 14.32 12.80 8.49
N ILE A 16 14.79 14.04 8.45
CA ILE A 16 15.31 14.78 9.63
C ILE A 16 14.15 15.46 10.41
N ARG A 17 12.94 15.53 9.85
CA ARG A 17 11.75 16.17 10.45
C ARG A 17 10.56 15.18 10.55
N ASP A 18 9.54 15.53 11.33
CA ASP A 18 8.27 14.81 11.50
C ASP A 18 8.37 13.40 12.09
N GLY A 19 9.20 13.22 13.12
CA GLY A 19 9.18 12.00 13.95
C GLY A 19 9.93 10.80 13.36
N GLY A 20 10.70 10.96 12.30
CA GLY A 20 11.64 9.96 11.79
C GLY A 20 11.35 9.52 10.36
N GLY A 21 12.24 8.68 9.82
CA GLY A 21 12.15 8.19 8.45
C GLY A 21 11.02 7.19 8.20
N TYR A 22 10.74 6.94 6.91
CA TYR A 22 9.78 5.94 6.47
C TYR A 22 10.50 4.69 5.97
N VAL A 23 9.94 3.53 6.29
CA VAL A 23 10.33 2.28 5.63
C VAL A 23 9.24 1.91 4.63
N HIS A 24 9.65 1.74 3.37
CA HIS A 24 8.78 1.37 2.28
C HIS A 24 9.04 -0.10 1.93
N HIS A 25 8.00 -0.92 1.86
CA HIS A 25 8.09 -2.31 1.41
C HIS A 25 7.29 -2.50 0.13
N TYR A 26 7.84 -3.32 -0.77
CA TYR A 26 7.29 -3.58 -2.09
C TYR A 26 7.31 -5.09 -2.35
N HIS A 27 6.18 -5.62 -2.81
CA HIS A 27 6.04 -7.01 -3.19
C HIS A 27 5.47 -7.14 -4.59
N TYR A 28 6.02 -8.10 -5.33
CA TYR A 28 5.72 -8.33 -6.73
C TYR A 28 5.20 -9.74 -6.94
N ASP A 29 4.36 -9.92 -7.95
CA ASP A 29 3.99 -11.24 -8.43
C ASP A 29 5.10 -11.86 -9.32
N ASN A 30 4.83 -13.06 -9.83
CA ASN A 30 5.72 -13.79 -10.75
C ASN A 30 5.83 -13.13 -12.14
N GLN A 31 4.94 -12.21 -12.50
CA GLN A 31 5.01 -11.41 -13.72
C GLN A 31 5.73 -10.07 -13.51
N HIS A 32 6.37 -9.89 -12.35
CA HIS A 32 7.09 -8.67 -12.00
C HIS A 32 6.24 -7.41 -11.87
N ARG A 33 4.97 -7.58 -11.50
CA ARG A 33 4.04 -6.47 -11.24
C ARG A 33 3.95 -6.22 -9.74
N LEU A 34 4.01 -4.95 -9.34
CA LEU A 34 3.83 -4.55 -7.93
C LEU A 34 2.39 -4.84 -7.51
N VAL A 35 2.19 -5.77 -6.58
CA VAL A 35 0.85 -6.19 -6.09
C VAL A 35 0.56 -5.72 -4.67
N HIS A 36 1.60 -5.45 -3.89
CA HIS A 36 1.47 -4.96 -2.52
C HIS A 36 2.56 -3.93 -2.21
N TYR A 37 2.14 -2.79 -1.66
CA TYR A 37 3.00 -1.75 -1.12
C TYR A 37 2.61 -1.43 0.33
N ARG A 38 3.59 -1.29 1.22
CA ARG A 38 3.39 -0.88 2.62
C ARG A 38 4.35 0.23 2.98
N ARG A 39 3.89 1.24 3.72
CA ARG A 39 4.72 2.30 4.28
C ARG A 39 4.59 2.32 5.79
N GLU A 40 5.72 2.33 6.47
CA GLU A 40 5.80 2.33 7.93
C GLU A 40 6.61 3.51 8.43
N GLN A 41 6.33 3.93 9.66
CA GLN A 41 7.15 4.88 10.41
C GLN A 41 7.32 4.33 11.83
N GLN A 42 8.56 4.21 12.29
CA GLN A 42 8.88 3.64 13.61
C GLN A 42 8.21 2.28 13.89
N GLY A 43 8.10 1.41 12.87
CA GLY A 43 7.46 0.10 12.97
C GLY A 43 5.92 0.12 12.92
N ILE A 44 5.30 1.29 12.77
CA ILE A 44 3.85 1.43 12.64
C ILE A 44 3.47 1.55 11.16
N THR A 45 2.61 0.67 10.66
CA THR A 45 2.09 0.76 9.30
C THR A 45 1.14 1.96 9.16
N LEU A 46 1.54 2.93 8.33
CA LEU A 46 0.76 4.13 8.06
C LEU A 46 -0.13 4.00 6.82
N LEU A 47 0.32 3.21 5.86
CA LEU A 47 -0.39 3.02 4.60
C LEU A 47 -0.09 1.64 4.04
N GLU A 48 -1.13 1.02 3.51
CA GLU A 48 -1.05 -0.23 2.79
C GLU A 48 -1.82 -0.11 1.48
N SER A 49 -1.28 -0.65 0.39
CA SER A 49 -1.90 -0.63 -0.92
C SER A 49 -1.84 -2.01 -1.58
N ARG A 50 -2.91 -2.39 -2.27
CA ARG A 50 -2.97 -3.55 -3.17
C ARG A 50 -3.33 -3.11 -4.58
N TYR A 51 -2.73 -3.75 -5.56
CA TYR A 51 -2.95 -3.44 -6.98
C TYR A 51 -3.49 -4.66 -7.72
N LEU A 52 -4.48 -4.42 -8.57
CA LEU A 52 -5.09 -5.44 -9.43
C LEU A 52 -4.68 -5.20 -10.87
N TYR A 53 -4.43 -6.28 -11.59
CA TYR A 53 -4.03 -6.26 -12.99
C TYR A 53 -4.92 -7.21 -13.80
N ASP A 54 -5.19 -6.85 -15.05
CA ASP A 54 -5.81 -7.75 -16.02
C ASP A 54 -4.76 -8.72 -16.61
N PRO A 55 -5.17 -9.74 -17.42
CA PRO A 55 -4.22 -10.68 -18.01
C PRO A 55 -3.15 -10.03 -18.91
N PRO A 56 -3.47 -9.02 -19.74
CA PRO A 56 -2.46 -8.23 -20.45
C PRO A 56 -1.46 -7.46 -19.55
N GLY A 57 -1.76 -7.31 -18.26
CA GLY A 57 -0.88 -6.67 -17.29
C GLY A 57 -1.14 -5.18 -17.07
N ARG A 58 -2.25 -4.64 -17.56
CA ARG A 58 -2.69 -3.28 -17.23
C ARG A 58 -3.22 -3.26 -15.81
N ARG A 59 -2.87 -2.22 -15.06
CA ARG A 59 -3.42 -2.00 -13.72
C ARG A 59 -4.88 -1.59 -13.85
N ILE A 60 -5.80 -2.39 -13.33
CA ILE A 60 -7.25 -2.14 -13.36
C ILE A 60 -7.79 -1.66 -12.03
N GLY A 61 -7.02 -1.78 -10.94
CA GLY A 61 -7.50 -1.36 -9.64
C GLY A 61 -6.40 -1.07 -8.63
N LYS A 62 -6.73 -0.25 -7.65
CA LYS A 62 -5.94 0.04 -6.47
C LYS A 62 -6.85 0.07 -5.26
N ARG A 63 -6.43 -0.57 -4.17
CA ARG A 63 -7.06 -0.51 -2.85
C ARG A 63 -6.05 0.08 -1.88
N VAL A 64 -6.45 1.08 -1.09
CA VAL A 64 -5.56 1.78 -0.15
C VAL A 64 -6.20 1.79 1.23
N TRP A 65 -5.47 1.26 2.20
CA TRP A 65 -5.79 1.39 3.62
C TRP A 65 -4.86 2.43 4.21
N LYS A 66 -5.41 3.38 4.97
CA LYS A 66 -4.65 4.41 5.66
C LYS A 66 -4.81 4.22 7.15
N SER A 67 -3.74 4.46 7.90
CA SER A 67 -3.79 4.39 9.35
C SER A 67 -4.66 5.51 9.91
N ARG A 68 -5.45 5.19 10.92
CA ARG A 68 -6.20 6.12 11.75
C ARG A 68 -5.88 5.85 13.21
N ARG A 69 -5.89 6.93 14.01
CA ARG A 69 -5.87 6.86 15.46
C ARG A 69 -7.26 6.45 15.95
N THR A 70 -7.32 5.36 16.70
CA THR A 70 -8.54 4.82 17.28
C THR A 70 -8.36 4.78 18.80
N TYR A 71 -9.38 5.21 19.53
CA TYR A 71 -9.38 5.20 20.98
C TYR A 71 -10.11 3.96 21.50
N GLY A 72 -9.45 3.15 22.31
CA GLY A 72 -10.08 2.00 22.94
C GLY A 72 -10.89 2.45 24.15
N GLU A 73 -12.20 2.61 24.01
CA GLU A 73 -13.10 3.12 25.08
C GLU A 73 -12.95 2.39 26.42
N ILE A 74 -12.72 1.08 26.40
CA ILE A 74 -12.54 0.24 27.60
C ILE A 74 -11.12 0.38 28.19
N THR A 75 -10.11 0.55 27.33
CA THR A 75 -8.70 0.55 27.76
C THR A 75 -8.13 1.95 28.01
N GLY A 76 -8.76 3.00 27.49
CA GLY A 76 -8.24 4.37 27.49
C GLY A 76 -7.02 4.60 26.57
N ASN A 77 -6.55 3.56 25.87
CA ASN A 77 -5.35 3.62 25.05
C ASN A 77 -5.67 4.06 23.61
N GLU A 78 -4.75 4.83 23.03
CA GLU A 78 -4.74 5.17 21.61
C GLU A 78 -3.98 4.09 20.83
N TYR A 79 -4.60 3.61 19.75
CA TYR A 79 -3.99 2.67 18.81
C TYR A 79 -3.95 3.28 17.42
N ILE A 80 -2.89 2.99 16.67
CA ILE A 80 -2.84 3.28 15.24
C ILE A 80 -3.18 1.99 14.50
N GLN A 81 -4.26 2.01 13.74
CA GLN A 81 -4.70 0.85 12.95
C GLN A 81 -5.08 1.29 11.55
N LEU A 82 -4.90 0.40 10.57
CA LEU A 82 -5.40 0.63 9.22
C LEU A 82 -6.93 0.73 9.22
N SER A 83 -7.49 1.53 8.30
CA SER A 83 -8.92 1.60 8.07
C SER A 83 -9.52 0.20 7.86
N HIS A 84 -10.76 -0.04 8.28
CA HIS A 84 -11.39 -1.35 8.06
C HIS A 84 -11.68 -1.61 6.57
N ALA A 85 -12.06 -0.56 5.84
CA ALA A 85 -12.31 -0.61 4.42
C ALA A 85 -11.22 0.17 3.66
N PRO A 86 -10.78 -0.31 2.47
CA PRO A 86 -9.90 0.45 1.61
C PRO A 86 -10.65 1.56 0.88
N GLU A 87 -9.93 2.65 0.57
CA GLU A 87 -10.25 3.50 -0.56
C GLU A 87 -9.95 2.72 -1.85
N VAL A 88 -10.95 2.59 -2.74
CA VAL A 88 -10.82 1.84 -3.99
C VAL A 88 -10.82 2.78 -5.17
N THR A 89 -9.85 2.62 -6.07
CA THR A 89 -9.81 3.27 -7.37
C THR A 89 -9.78 2.20 -8.45
N TRP A 90 -10.72 2.25 -9.39
CA TRP A 90 -10.72 1.40 -10.58
C TRP A 90 -10.19 2.18 -11.76
N TYR A 91 -9.41 1.50 -12.60
CA TYR A 91 -8.89 2.02 -13.84
C TYR A 91 -9.50 1.16 -14.95
N GLY A 92 -10.35 1.75 -15.76
CA GLY A 92 -11.00 1.09 -16.89
C GLY A 92 -11.10 2.06 -18.06
N TRP A 93 -11.25 1.49 -19.24
CA TRP A 93 -11.73 2.21 -20.42
C TRP A 93 -13.21 1.83 -20.60
N ASP A 94 -14.07 2.82 -20.86
CA ASP A 94 -15.43 2.57 -21.32
C ASP A 94 -15.34 2.22 -22.82
N GLY A 95 -14.98 0.97 -23.13
CA GLY A 95 -14.51 0.55 -24.46
C GLY A 95 -15.28 -0.60 -25.14
N ASP A 96 -16.23 -1.24 -24.45
CA ASP A 96 -17.00 -2.38 -24.96
C ASP A 96 -18.52 -2.09 -25.07
N ARG A 97 -18.93 -0.81 -25.13
CA ARG A 97 -20.25 -0.49 -25.69
C ARG A 97 -20.20 -0.66 -27.21
N LEU A 98 -20.33 -1.90 -27.66
CA LEU A 98 -21.05 -2.14 -28.92
C LEU A 98 -22.49 -1.69 -28.68
N THR A 99 -22.94 -0.71 -29.46
CA THR A 99 -24.35 -0.29 -29.55
C THR A 99 -25.25 -1.45 -29.91
#